data_AF-A0A317KY48-F1
#
_entry.id   AF-A0A317KY48-F1
#
_cell.length_a   1.000
_cell.length_b   1.000
_cell.length_c   1.000
_cell.angle_alpha   90.00
_cell.angle_beta   90.00
_cell.angle_gamma   90.00
#
_symmetry.space_group_name_H-M   'P 1'
#
loop_
_entity.id
_entity.type
_entity.pdbx_description
1 polymer ?
#
loop_
_entity_poly.entity_id
_entity_poly.type
_entity_poly.pdbx_seq_one_letter_code
_entity_poly.pdbx_strand_id
1 'polypeptide(L)'
;MNKIAIVIKVIGVLALIGGIIVGFNLYETPLEGYDYLTEKDYSVLFTWIAYGIIICFIFLGFGEIITLLQKSLNEQERQTKQLYDIHNAMDDDDSLLGKDYFNKAPTE
;
A
#
# COMPACT_ATOMS: atom_id res chain seq x y z
N MET A 1 10.18 -2.67 0.01
CA MET A 1 9.06 -2.55 0.97
C MET A 1 8.39 -1.19 0.75
N ASN A 2 7.08 -1.16 0.48
CA ASN A 2 6.41 0.11 0.19
C ASN A 2 6.32 0.95 1.47
N LYS A 3 7.11 2.03 1.56
CA LYS A 3 7.07 2.93 2.73
C LYS A 3 5.67 3.52 2.92
N ILE A 4 4.96 3.80 1.84
CA ILE A 4 3.61 4.37 1.87
C ILE A 4 2.62 3.36 2.47
N ALA A 5 2.68 2.10 2.05
CA ALA A 5 1.79 1.07 2.60
C ALA A 5 2.01 0.85 4.10
N ILE A 6 3.28 0.86 4.54
CA ILE A 6 3.61 0.73 5.98
C ILE A 6 3.03 1.91 6.76
N VAL A 7 3.21 3.14 6.27
CA VAL A 7 2.66 4.35 6.91
C VAL A 7 1.14 4.27 7.02
N ILE A 8 0.45 3.85 5.97
CA ILE A 8 -1.02 3.70 5.97
C ILE A 8 -1.46 2.67 7.02
N LYS A 9 -0.77 1.54 7.13
CA LYS A 9 -1.06 0.53 8.16
C LYS A 9 -0.85 1.09 9.58
N VAL A 10 0.21 1.85 9.80
CA VAL A 10 0.48 2.50 11.10
C VAL A 10 -0.58 3.53 11.45
N ILE A 11 -1.02 4.35 10.49
CA ILE A 11 -2.10 5.33 10.69
C ILE A 11 -3.40 4.62 11.08
N GLY A 12 -3.72 3.48 10.46
CA GLY A 12 -4.88 2.67 10.84
C GLY A 12 -4.85 2.23 12.31
N VAL A 13 -3.71 1.74 12.78
CA VAL A 13 -3.53 1.33 14.19
C VAL A 13 -3.62 2.53 15.14
N LEU A 14 -3.04 3.68 14.76
CA LEU A 14 -3.15 4.91 15.55
C LEU A 14 -4.61 5.39 15.64
N ALA A 15 -5.40 5.25 14.58
CA ALA A 15 -6.81 5.60 14.59
C ALA A 15 -7.62 4.71 15.55
N LEU A 16 -7.29 3.42 15.64
CA LEU A 16 -7.89 2.51 16.63
C LEU A 16 -7.58 2.98 18.06
N ILE A 17 -6.30 3.24 18.34
CA ILE A 17 -5.87 3.70 19.68
C ILE A 17 -6.53 5.04 20.01
N GLY A 18 -6.59 5.97 19.06
CA GLY A 18 -7.27 7.25 19.20
C GLY A 18 -8.76 7.09 19.50
N GLY A 19 -9.46 6.20 18.79
CA GLY A 19 -10.88 5.92 19.05
C GLY A 19 -11.12 5.36 20.45
N ILE A 20 -10.23 4.49 20.95
CA ILE A 20 -10.31 3.98 22.33
C ILE A 20 -10.11 5.12 23.34
N ILE A 21 -9.06 5.93 23.18
CA ILE A 21 -8.75 7.04 24.09
C ILE A 21 -9.89 8.05 24.12
N VAL A 22 -10.41 8.45 22.96
CA VAL A 22 -11.53 9.39 22.86
C VAL A 22 -12.78 8.81 23.48
N GLY A 23 -13.09 7.53 23.23
CA GLY A 23 -14.21 6.84 23.87
C GLY A 23 -14.13 6.91 25.39
N PHE A 24 -12.97 6.64 25.98
CA PHE A 24 -12.75 6.73 27.44
C PHE A 24 -12.71 8.15 27.99
N ASN A 25 -12.45 9.18 27.19
CA ASN A 25 -12.54 10.56 27.66
C ASN A 25 -13.97 11.11 27.61
N LEU A 26 -14.78 10.61 26.67
CA LEU A 26 -16.14 11.12 26.44
C LEU A 26 -17.24 10.23 27.05
N TYR A 27 -16.87 9.12 27.70
CA TYR A 27 -17.86 8.23 28.32
C TYR A 27 -18.50 8.82 29.59
N GLU A 28 -17.82 9.76 30.25
CA GLU A 28 -18.35 10.50 31.38
C GLU A 28 -18.86 11.85 30.89
N THR A 29 -20.18 12.00 30.87
CA THR A 29 -20.85 13.26 30.49
C THR A 29 -21.43 13.93 31.73
N PRO A 30 -21.33 15.26 31.87
CA PRO A 30 -21.96 15.95 32.98
C PRO A 30 -23.49 15.84 32.87
N LEU A 31 -24.16 15.63 34.00
CA LEU A 31 -25.62 15.66 34.06
C LEU A 31 -26.12 17.06 33.70
N GLU A 32 -27.20 17.11 32.92
CA GLU A 32 -27.83 18.37 32.54
C GLU A 32 -28.30 19.12 33.80
N GLY A 33 -27.69 20.27 34.07
CA GLY A 33 -27.98 21.10 35.25
C GLY A 33 -27.10 20.87 36.49
N TYR A 34 -26.14 19.94 36.44
CA TYR A 34 -25.19 19.69 37.54
C TYR A 34 -23.77 19.46 37.02
N ASP A 35 -22.91 20.49 37.09
CA ASP A 35 -21.51 20.43 36.61
C ASP A 35 -20.62 19.43 37.36
N TYR A 36 -21.03 18.96 38.54
CA TYR A 36 -20.24 18.07 39.41
C TYR A 36 -20.75 16.62 39.45
N LEU A 37 -21.86 16.32 38.77
CA LEU A 37 -22.39 14.96 38.66
C LEU A 37 -22.17 14.47 37.23
N THR A 38 -21.50 13.34 37.07
CA THR A 38 -21.28 12.71 35.77
C THR A 38 -22.13 11.45 35.64
N GLU A 39 -22.67 11.22 34.43
CA GLU A 39 -23.30 9.97 34.02
C GLU A 39 -22.36 9.22 33.08
N LYS A 40 -22.42 7.88 33.16
CA LYS A 40 -21.62 7.00 32.31
C LYS A 40 -22.44 6.59 31.10
N ASP A 41 -22.11 7.16 29.94
CA ASP A 41 -22.70 6.77 28.67
C ASP A 41 -21.83 5.73 27.94
N TYR A 42 -22.15 4.46 28.17
CA TYR A 42 -21.49 3.34 27.50
C TYR A 42 -21.76 3.32 25.99
N SER A 43 -22.86 3.92 25.51
CA SER A 43 -23.15 3.95 24.07
C SER A 43 -22.13 4.81 23.32
N VAL A 44 -21.72 5.93 23.91
CA VAL A 44 -20.65 6.80 23.38
C VAL A 44 -19.33 6.03 23.36
N LEU A 45 -18.97 5.34 24.44
CA LEU A 45 -17.76 4.52 24.51
C LEU A 45 -17.70 3.48 23.39
N PHE A 46 -18.77 2.68 23.23
CA PHE A 46 -18.82 1.65 22.20
C PHE A 46 -18.80 2.23 20.79
N THR A 47 -19.46 3.37 20.57
CA THR A 47 -19.49 4.04 19.26
C THR A 47 -18.08 4.48 18.83
N TRP A 48 -17.33 5.11 19.72
CA TRP A 48 -15.96 5.56 19.43
C TRP A 48 -14.98 4.40 19.22
N ILE A 49 -15.11 3.33 20.01
CA ILE A 49 -14.30 2.11 19.83
C ILE A 49 -14.64 1.45 18.49
N ALA A 50 -15.92 1.26 18.18
CA ALA A 50 -16.36 0.65 16.93
C ALA A 50 -15.91 1.48 15.71
N TYR A 51 -16.03 2.81 15.78
CA TYR A 51 -15.52 3.72 14.77
C TYR A 51 -14.01 3.55 14.54
N GLY A 52 -13.23 3.52 15.62
CA GLY A 52 -11.77 3.29 15.54
C GLY A 52 -11.41 1.94 14.92
N ILE A 53 -12.15 0.87 15.25
CA ILE A 53 -11.98 -0.46 14.68
C ILE A 53 -12.27 -0.45 13.17
N ILE A 54 -13.41 0.10 12.75
CA ILE A 54 -13.82 0.14 11.35
C ILE A 54 -12.76 0.88 10.52
N ILE A 55 -12.32 2.04 10.99
CA ILE A 55 -11.28 2.82 10.31
C ILE A 55 -9.97 2.04 10.22
N CYS A 56 -9.55 1.40 11.31
CA CYS A 56 -8.33 0.58 11.30
C CYS A 56 -8.37 -0.50 10.21
N PHE A 57 -9.49 -1.23 10.09
CA PHE A 57 -9.65 -2.23 9.03
C PHE A 57 -9.59 -1.63 7.63
N ILE A 58 -10.21 -0.47 7.41
CA ILE A 58 -10.17 0.24 6.12
C ILE A 58 -8.71 0.57 5.75
N PHE A 59 -7.97 1.19 6.67
CA PHE A 59 -6.57 1.57 6.42
C PHE A 59 -5.65 0.36 6.23
N LEU A 60 -5.81 -0.70 7.03
CA LEU A 60 -5.05 -1.94 6.85
C LEU A 60 -5.34 -2.57 5.49
N GLY A 61 -6.62 -2.62 5.08
CA GLY A 61 -7.04 -3.10 3.77
C GLY A 61 -6.42 -2.32 2.62
N PHE A 62 -6.50 -0.98 2.65
CA PHE A 62 -5.85 -0.13 1.66
C PHE A 62 -4.32 -0.31 1.64
N GLY A 63 -3.69 -0.45 2.80
CA GLY A 63 -2.25 -0.72 2.90
C GLY A 63 -1.84 -2.02 2.21
N GLU A 64 -2.64 -3.09 2.34
CA GLU A 64 -2.39 -4.34 1.61
C GLU A 64 -2.59 -4.19 0.11
N ILE A 65 -3.67 -3.54 -0.33
CA ILE A 65 -3.94 -3.31 -1.76
C ILE A 65 -2.77 -2.57 -2.42
N ILE A 66 -2.27 -1.52 -1.78
CA ILE A 66 -1.13 -0.74 -2.29
C ILE A 66 0.15 -1.59 -2.35
N THR A 67 0.35 -2.48 -1.38
CA THR A 67 1.50 -3.39 -1.37
C THR A 67 1.43 -4.38 -2.53
N LEU A 68 0.26 -4.96 -2.75
CA LEU A 68 0.02 -5.89 -3.86
C LEU A 68 0.17 -5.20 -5.22
N LEU A 69 -0.38 -3.99 -5.36
CA LEU A 69 -0.26 -3.22 -6.59
C LEU A 69 1.20 -2.92 -6.93
N GLN A 70 2.00 -2.50 -5.95
CA GLN A 70 3.41 -2.23 -6.18
C GLN A 70 4.20 -3.50 -6.54
N LYS A 71 3.85 -4.65 -5.94
CA LYS A 71 4.46 -5.92 -6.30
C LYS A 71 4.18 -6.28 -7.77
N SER A 72 2.93 -6.12 -8.21
CA SER A 72 2.52 -6.35 -9.60
C SER A 72 3.24 -5.42 -10.59
N LEU A 73 3.34 -4.12 -10.27
CA LEU A 73 4.07 -3.16 -11.10
C LEU A 73 5.55 -3.52 -11.24
N ASN A 74 6.20 -3.90 -10.15
CA ASN A 74 7.60 -4.31 -10.18
C ASN A 74 7.82 -5.60 -11.00
N GLU A 75 6.86 -6.53 -10.98
CA GLU A 75 6.92 -7.76 -11.78
C GLU A 75 6.77 -7.45 -13.28
N GLN A 76 5.84 -6.57 -13.67
CA GLN A 76 5.71 -6.12 -15.05
C GLN A 76 6.97 -5.43 -15.55
N GLU A 77 7.53 -4.49 -14.78
CA GLU A 77 8.75 -3.78 -15.17
C GLU A 77 9.92 -4.75 -15.41
N ARG A 78 10.02 -5.81 -14.60
CA ARG A 78 11.04 -6.85 -14.77
C ARG A 78 10.84 -7.65 -16.05
N GLN A 79 9.60 -8.00 -16.39
CA GLN A 79 9.29 -8.69 -17.63
C GLN A 79 9.57 -7.81 -18.86
N THR A 80 9.22 -6.53 -18.81
CA THR A 80 9.49 -5.59 -19.90
C THR A 80 10.98 -5.39 -20.12
N LYS A 81 11.77 -5.26 -19.05
CA LYS A 81 13.24 -5.22 -19.16
C LYS A 81 13.82 -6.48 -19.81
N GLN A 82 13.36 -7.66 -19.40
CA GLN A 82 13.83 -8.92 -19.99
C GLN A 82 13.50 -9.01 -21.49
N LEU A 83 12.30 -8.58 -21.89
CA LEU A 83 11.93 -8.53 -23.30
C LEU A 83 12.81 -7.56 -24.09
N TYR A 84 13.10 -6.38 -23.52
CA TYR A 84 13.97 -5.40 -24.14
C TYR A 84 15.42 -5.92 -24.29
N ASP A 85 15.95 -6.57 -23.25
CA ASP A 85 17.30 -7.15 -23.28
C ASP A 85 17.41 -8.29 -24.30
N ILE A 86 16.39 -9.15 -24.41
CA ILE A 86 16.34 -10.23 -25.43
C ILE A 86 16.24 -9.63 -26.84
N HIS A 87 15.40 -8.60 -27.02
CA HIS A 87 15.25 -7.96 -28.32
C HIS A 87 16.56 -7.34 -28.79
N ASN A 88 17.26 -6.59 -27.93
CA ASN A 88 18.56 -6.02 -28.26
C ASN A 88 19.61 -7.11 -28.55
N ALA A 89 19.60 -8.22 -27.81
CA ALA A 89 20.50 -9.33 -28.07
C ALA A 89 20.23 -10.02 -29.43
N MET A 90 18.97 -10.07 -29.87
CA MET A 90 18.61 -10.57 -31.20
C MET A 90 19.05 -9.61 -32.32
N ASP A 91 18.85 -8.31 -32.14
CA ASP A 91 19.29 -7.30 -33.11
C ASP A 91 20.83 -7.27 -33.28
N ASP A 92 21.57 -7.48 -32.18
CA ASP A 92 23.03 -7.59 -32.22
C ASP A 92 23.50 -8.85 -32.98
N ASP A 93 22.82 -9.99 -32.81
CA ASP A 93 23.16 -11.25 -33.50
C ASP A 93 22.88 -11.18 -35.02
N ASP A 94 21.77 -10.57 -35.43
CA ASP A 94 21.46 -10.32 -36.85
C ASP A 94 22.48 -9.37 -37.50
N SER A 95 22.99 -8.39 -36.75
CA SER A 95 24.06 -7.49 -37.22
C SER A 95 25.40 -8.22 -37.46
N LEU A 96 25.68 -9.25 -36.67
CA LEU A 96 26.88 -10.09 -36.80
C LEU A 96 26.74 -11.03 -37.99
N LEU A 97 25.58 -11.65 -38.16
CA LEU A 97 25.26 -12.48 -39.32
C LEU A 97 25.40 -11.68 -40.63
N GLY A 98 24.86 -10.46 -40.69
CA GLY A 98 24.96 -9.58 -41.85
C GLY A 98 26.41 -9.24 -42.25
N LYS A 99 27.32 -9.04 -41.28
CA LYS A 99 28.75 -8.80 -41.56
C LYS A 99 29.46 -10.04 -42.09
N ASP A 100 29.12 -11.22 -41.59
CA ASP A 100 29.74 -12.47 -42.05
C ASP A 100 29.28 -12.88 -43.45
N TYR A 101 28.04 -12.55 -43.85
CA TYR A 101 27.56 -12.73 -45.22
C TYR A 101 28.25 -11.79 -46.22
N PHE A 102 28.57 -10.56 -45.83
CA PHE A 102 29.29 -9.62 -46.70
C PHE A 102 30.79 -9.93 -46.85
N ASN A 103 31.43 -10.52 -45.83
CA ASN A 103 32.85 -10.90 -45.90
C ASN A 103 33.13 -12.24 -46.61
N LYS A 104 32.09 -13.01 -46.94
CA LYS A 104 32.22 -14.30 -47.66
C LYS A 104 31.75 -14.27 -49.11
N ALA A 105 31.46 -13.09 -49.68
CA ALA A 105 31.24 -12.99 -51.11
C ALA A 105 32.51 -13.45 -51.85
N PRO A 106 32.47 -14.56 -52.63
CA PRO A 106 33.63 -15.03 -53.34
C PRO A 106 33.98 -14.00 -54.42
N THR A 107 35.11 -13.33 -54.25
CA THR A 107 35.83 -12.77 -55.38
C THR A 107 36.36 -13.95 -56.20
N GLU A 108 35.74 -14.12 -57.37
CA GLU A 108 36.13 -14.98 -58.49
C GLU A 108 35.67 -16.45 -58.47
#